data_AF-A0A0D6LEM6-F1
#
_entry.id   AF-A0A0D6LEM6-F1
#
_cell.length_a   1.000
_cell.length_b   1.000
_cell.length_c   1.000
_cell.angle_alpha   90.00
_cell.angle_beta   90.00
_cell.angle_gamma   90.00
#
_symmetry.space_group_name_H-M   'P 1'
#
loop_
_entity.id
_entity.type
_entity.pdbx_description
1 polymer ?
#
loop_
_entity_poly.entity_id
_entity_poly.type
_entity_poly.pdbx_seq_one_letter_code
_entity_poly.pdbx_strand_id
1 'polypeptide(L)'
;MDANWNENEPNVVEEFAEEFKECVNSGIGTSLGGRYNKHKKLMQEHTALDWAVHIEENGIQMYGIFCGFNGGADVARFVMNRMVYEVFKDRPITKSMSVQEVKDALLKKFHTVDMRYLQTVDDDLTERLVLMDDPIGNADRISVLNAKVRKGTTVFVVLRVDRHIYVLNCGTSL
;
A
#
# COMPACT_ATOMS: atom_id res chain seq x y z
N MET A 1 -11.37 37.71 -9.39
CA MET A 1 -11.37 37.75 -7.92
C MET A 1 -11.47 36.32 -7.42
N ASP A 2 -10.34 35.63 -7.56
CA ASP A 2 -9.70 34.70 -6.65
C ASP A 2 -10.57 33.63 -5.96
N ALA A 3 -10.73 32.50 -6.64
CA ALA A 3 -10.91 31.22 -5.98
C ALA A 3 -9.51 30.74 -5.54
N ASN A 4 -9.18 31.02 -4.29
CA ASN A 4 -7.97 30.54 -3.62
C ASN A 4 -8.12 29.03 -3.40
N TRP A 5 -7.68 28.22 -4.37
CA TRP A 5 -7.50 26.79 -4.18
C TRP A 5 -6.34 26.62 -3.20
N ASN A 6 -6.65 26.25 -1.96
CA ASN A 6 -5.64 25.93 -0.96
C ASN A 6 -4.84 24.70 -1.43
N GLU A 7 -3.67 24.92 -2.02
CA GLU A 7 -2.67 23.89 -2.36
C GLU A 7 -1.99 23.25 -1.13
N ASN A 8 -2.64 23.25 0.04
CA ASN A 8 -2.05 22.79 1.30
C ASN A 8 -3.07 22.07 2.20
N GLU A 9 -4.04 21.34 1.64
CA GLU A 9 -4.62 20.26 2.43
C GLU A 9 -3.58 19.13 2.49
N PRO A 10 -3.09 18.77 3.69
CA PRO A 10 -2.25 17.59 3.81
C PRO A 10 -3.05 16.43 3.23
N ASN A 11 -2.46 15.67 2.30
CA ASN A 11 -2.96 14.35 1.96
C ASN A 11 -3.13 13.61 3.28
N VAL A 12 -4.37 13.51 3.77
CA VAL A 12 -4.67 12.82 5.02
C VAL A 12 -4.34 11.38 4.75
N VAL A 13 -3.17 10.94 5.21
CA VAL A 13 -2.80 9.54 5.18
C VAL A 13 -3.84 8.85 6.06
N GLU A 14 -4.72 8.07 5.45
CA GLU A 14 -5.72 7.30 6.20
C GLU A 14 -4.99 6.31 7.12
N GLU A 15 -4.86 6.62 8.41
CA GLU A 15 -4.20 5.78 9.42
C GLU A 15 -5.17 4.77 10.03
N PHE A 16 -5.72 3.88 9.20
CA PHE A 16 -6.71 2.90 9.66
C PHE A 16 -6.11 1.73 10.43
N ALA A 17 -4.88 1.33 10.12
CA ALA A 17 -4.27 0.15 10.74
C ALA A 17 -4.06 0.33 12.25
N GLU A 18 -3.82 1.56 12.69
CA GLU A 18 -3.58 1.91 14.10
C GLU A 18 -4.85 1.81 14.97
N GLU A 19 -6.04 1.79 14.36
CA GLU A 19 -7.31 1.61 15.08
C GLU A 19 -7.49 0.16 15.59
N PHE A 20 -6.71 -0.79 15.08
CA PHE A 20 -6.87 -2.22 15.36
C PHE A 20 -5.78 -2.76 16.27
N LYS A 21 -6.13 -3.78 17.06
CA LYS A 21 -5.18 -4.43 17.97
C LYS A 21 -4.22 -5.33 17.22
N GLU A 22 -2.95 -5.26 17.62
CA GLU A 22 -1.93 -6.19 17.16
C GLU A 22 -2.21 -7.63 17.60
N CYS A 23 -1.83 -8.58 16.75
CA CYS A 23 -1.99 -10.00 17.02
C CYS A 23 -0.88 -10.51 17.95
N VAL A 24 -1.23 -10.77 19.22
CA VAL A 24 -0.27 -11.09 20.31
C VAL A 24 0.54 -12.37 20.13
N ASN A 25 0.17 -13.25 19.20
CA ASN A 25 0.85 -14.53 18.95
C ASN A 25 1.80 -14.46 17.75
N SER A 26 2.15 -13.26 17.30
CA SER A 26 2.99 -13.01 16.12
C SER A 26 3.89 -11.80 16.37
N GLY A 27 4.91 -11.63 15.53
CA GLY A 27 5.83 -10.50 15.61
C GLY A 27 6.37 -10.12 14.23
N ILE A 28 6.76 -8.85 14.11
CA ILE A 28 7.33 -8.27 12.89
C ILE A 28 8.81 -7.96 13.16
N GLY A 29 9.69 -8.46 12.30
CA GLY A 29 11.10 -8.10 12.27
C GLY A 29 11.44 -7.37 10.97
N THR A 30 12.15 -6.25 11.07
CA THR A 30 12.53 -5.42 9.92
C THR A 30 14.03 -5.17 9.90
N SER A 31 14.59 -5.05 8.70
CA SER A 31 15.97 -4.59 8.48
C SER A 31 15.98 -3.68 7.27
N LEU A 32 16.78 -2.60 7.32
CA LEU A 32 16.94 -1.73 6.16
C LEU A 32 17.82 -2.40 5.12
N GLY A 33 17.45 -2.23 3.85
CA GLY A 33 18.33 -2.53 2.73
C GLY A 33 19.53 -1.58 2.70
N GLY A 34 20.63 -1.99 2.10
CA GLY A 34 21.80 -1.15 1.96
C GLY A 34 22.79 -1.61 0.91
N ARG A 35 23.66 -0.70 0.49
CA ARG A 35 24.74 -1.00 -0.46
C ARG A 35 26.02 -1.31 0.27
N TYR A 36 26.60 -2.46 -0.01
CA TYR A 36 27.91 -2.86 0.47
C TYR A 36 28.97 -2.58 -0.58
N ASN A 37 30.13 -2.09 -0.16
CA ASN A 37 31.28 -2.00 -1.07
C ASN A 37 31.94 -3.38 -1.28
N LYS A 38 32.96 -3.42 -2.15
CA LYS A 38 33.78 -4.62 -2.42
C LYS A 38 34.45 -5.23 -1.17
N HIS A 39 34.55 -4.47 -0.07
CA HIS A 39 35.10 -4.92 1.20
C HIS A 39 34.01 -5.34 2.20
N LYS A 40 32.76 -5.53 1.75
CA LYS A 40 31.60 -5.90 2.57
C LYS A 40 31.27 -4.89 3.68
N LYS A 41 31.72 -3.64 3.54
CA LYS A 41 31.35 -2.55 4.44
C LYS A 41 30.09 -1.87 3.91
N LEU A 42 29.10 -1.67 4.79
CA LEU A 42 27.90 -0.89 4.50
C LEU A 42 28.31 0.55 4.16
N MET A 43 27.90 1.03 3.00
CA MET A 43 28.22 2.38 2.50
C MET A 43 27.03 3.32 2.57
N GLN A 44 25.83 2.79 2.41
CA GLN A 44 24.60 3.55 2.37
C GLN A 44 23.45 2.66 2.84
N GLU A 45 22.71 3.14 3.83
CA GLU A 45 21.40 2.60 4.20
C GLU A 45 20.34 3.21 3.28
N HIS A 46 19.43 2.38 2.80
CA HIS A 46 18.28 2.83 2.03
C HIS A 46 17.14 3.20 2.99
N THR A 47 16.28 4.11 2.53
CA THR A 47 15.01 4.39 3.19
C THR A 47 14.14 3.12 3.24
N ALA A 48 13.44 2.90 4.34
CA ALA A 48 12.43 1.84 4.42
C ALA A 48 11.33 2.10 3.39
N LEU A 49 11.08 1.12 2.53
CA LEU A 49 9.98 1.14 1.57
C LEU A 49 8.86 0.17 1.94
N ASP A 50 9.13 -0.72 2.90
CA ASP A 50 8.27 -1.82 3.24
C ASP A 50 7.45 -1.50 4.48
N TRP A 51 6.20 -1.96 4.47
CA TRP A 51 5.29 -1.91 5.61
C TRP A 51 4.77 -3.31 5.91
N ALA A 52 4.51 -3.58 7.18
CA ALA A 52 3.95 -4.84 7.61
C ALA A 52 2.91 -4.61 8.70
N VAL A 53 1.95 -5.52 8.79
CA VAL A 53 0.87 -5.48 9.77
C VAL A 53 0.56 -6.87 10.28
N HIS A 54 0.18 -6.96 11.56
CA HIS A 54 -0.31 -8.18 12.18
C HIS A 54 -1.46 -7.83 13.11
N ILE A 55 -2.70 -8.01 12.66
CA ILE A 55 -3.90 -7.59 13.37
C ILE A 55 -4.71 -8.80 13.81
N GLU A 56 -5.31 -8.72 14.99
CA GLU A 56 -6.39 -9.62 15.41
C GLU A 56 -7.63 -8.83 15.81
N GLU A 57 -8.73 -9.06 15.10
CA GLU A 57 -10.00 -8.40 15.34
C GLU A 57 -11.15 -9.40 15.19
N ASN A 58 -12.04 -9.46 16.18
CA ASN A 58 -13.16 -10.43 16.24
C ASN A 58 -12.73 -11.91 16.03
N GLY A 59 -11.48 -12.21 16.42
CA GLY A 59 -10.81 -13.51 16.24
C GLY A 59 -10.59 -13.92 14.78
N ILE A 60 -10.49 -12.94 13.89
CA ILE A 60 -9.89 -13.05 12.56
C ILE A 60 -8.50 -12.44 12.67
N GLN A 61 -7.50 -13.14 12.13
CA GLN A 61 -6.11 -12.68 12.16
C GLN A 61 -5.67 -12.31 10.74
N MET A 62 -5.09 -11.12 10.56
CA MET A 62 -4.53 -10.67 9.29
C MET A 62 -3.04 -10.40 9.46
N TYR A 63 -2.23 -10.96 8.57
CA TYR A 63 -0.80 -10.71 8.48
C TYR A 63 -0.51 -10.17 7.09
N GLY A 64 0.12 -9.01 6.98
CA GLY A 64 0.38 -8.36 5.71
C GLY A 64 1.82 -7.90 5.58
N ILE A 65 2.40 -8.07 4.40
CA ILE A 65 3.69 -7.50 3.99
C ILE A 65 3.46 -6.76 2.68
N PHE A 66 3.86 -5.49 2.65
CA PHE A 66 3.66 -4.55 1.56
C PHE A 66 5.02 -3.97 1.19
N CYS A 67 5.61 -4.38 0.08
CA CYS A 67 6.96 -3.95 -0.30
C CYS A 67 6.89 -2.83 -1.33
N GLY A 68 7.24 -1.61 -0.95
CA GLY A 68 7.25 -0.46 -1.85
C GLY A 68 8.43 -0.52 -2.84
N PHE A 69 8.22 -0.05 -4.06
CA PHE A 69 9.28 0.08 -5.06
C PHE A 69 9.25 1.45 -5.74
N ASN A 70 10.37 1.82 -6.38
CA ASN A 70 10.59 3.14 -6.99
C ASN A 70 10.38 4.33 -6.03
N GLY A 71 10.68 4.14 -4.74
CA GLY A 71 10.43 5.14 -3.71
C GLY A 71 8.98 5.16 -3.18
N GLY A 72 8.20 4.11 -3.46
CA GLY A 72 6.78 3.99 -3.12
C GLY A 72 6.47 3.56 -1.68
N ALA A 73 7.19 4.06 -0.67
CA ALA A 73 6.89 3.77 0.73
C ALA A 73 5.48 4.27 1.13
N ASP A 74 5.07 5.39 0.56
CA ASP A 74 3.73 5.98 0.66
C ASP A 74 2.66 5.08 0.03
N VAL A 75 2.94 4.50 -1.15
CA VAL A 75 2.02 3.57 -1.82
C VAL A 75 1.83 2.30 -1.00
N ALA A 76 2.93 1.73 -0.47
CA ALA A 76 2.87 0.58 0.41
C ALA A 76 2.04 0.87 1.69
N ARG A 77 2.23 2.05 2.30
CA ARG A 77 1.44 2.50 3.46
C ARG A 77 -0.04 2.67 3.13
N PHE A 78 -0.36 3.29 2.00
CA PHE A 78 -1.74 3.47 1.52
C PHE A 78 -2.43 2.11 1.35
N VAL A 79 -1.81 1.21 0.60
CA VAL A 79 -2.38 -0.11 0.31
C VAL A 79 -2.53 -0.94 1.58
N MET A 80 -1.57 -0.87 2.51
CA MET A 80 -1.68 -1.51 3.83
C MET A 80 -2.90 -1.01 4.59
N ASN A 81 -3.01 0.29 4.83
CA ASN A 81 -4.11 0.88 5.59
C ASN A 81 -5.47 0.59 4.94
N ARG A 82 -5.54 0.75 3.62
CA ARG A 82 -6.78 0.50 2.89
C ARG A 82 -7.17 -0.97 2.93
N MET A 83 -6.23 -1.90 2.77
CA MET A 83 -6.53 -3.33 2.89
C MET A 83 -7.05 -3.69 4.28
N VAL A 84 -6.48 -3.13 5.34
CA VAL A 84 -6.97 -3.33 6.71
C VAL A 84 -8.41 -2.80 6.85
N TYR A 85 -8.67 -1.58 6.38
CA TYR A 85 -10.01 -0.99 6.39
C TYR A 85 -11.04 -1.84 5.64
N GLU A 86 -10.70 -2.27 4.42
CA GLU A 86 -11.58 -3.10 3.61
C GLU A 86 -11.85 -4.44 4.32
N VAL A 87 -10.84 -5.08 4.93
CA VAL A 87 -11.02 -6.39 5.58
C VAL A 87 -11.89 -6.29 6.85
N PHE A 88 -11.68 -5.28 7.69
CA PHE A 88 -12.24 -5.23 9.04
C PHE A 88 -13.35 -4.19 9.26
N LYS A 89 -13.51 -3.19 8.38
CA LYS A 89 -14.44 -2.06 8.59
C LYS A 89 -15.54 -1.98 7.54
N ASP A 90 -15.21 -1.90 6.24
CA ASP A 90 -16.22 -1.88 5.18
C ASP A 90 -16.68 -3.29 4.82
N ARG A 91 -17.91 -3.65 5.22
CA ARG A 91 -18.51 -4.98 5.00
C ARG A 91 -17.51 -6.09 5.39
N PRO A 92 -17.20 -6.20 6.69
CA PRO A 92 -16.06 -6.96 7.17
C PRO A 92 -16.16 -8.44 6.77
N ILE A 93 -15.00 -9.07 6.59
CA ILE A 93 -14.95 -10.53 6.55
C ILE A 93 -15.30 -11.05 7.94
N THR A 94 -16.15 -12.07 8.03
CA THR A 94 -16.60 -12.64 9.31
C THR A 94 -16.41 -14.16 9.32
N LYS A 95 -16.44 -14.75 10.53
CA LYS A 95 -16.35 -16.21 10.73
C LYS A 95 -17.56 -16.98 10.20
N SER A 96 -18.69 -16.30 9.93
CA SER A 96 -19.89 -16.95 9.39
C SER A 96 -19.83 -17.14 7.88
N MET A 97 -18.87 -16.51 7.20
CA MET A 97 -18.68 -16.67 5.76
C MET A 97 -18.09 -18.05 5.44
N SER A 98 -18.60 -18.68 4.40
CA SER A 98 -18.02 -19.88 3.81
C SER A 98 -16.64 -19.59 3.20
N VAL A 99 -15.89 -20.66 2.95
CA VAL A 99 -14.56 -20.55 2.33
C VAL A 99 -14.59 -19.81 1.00
N GLN A 100 -15.61 -20.05 0.17
CA GLN A 100 -15.73 -19.38 -1.11
C GLN A 100 -16.07 -17.89 -0.94
N GLU A 101 -16.99 -17.56 -0.05
CA GLU A 101 -17.35 -16.16 0.23
C GLU A 101 -16.16 -15.36 0.75
N VAL A 102 -15.30 -15.94 1.60
CA VAL A 102 -14.08 -15.27 2.08
C VAL A 102 -13.10 -15.01 0.94
N LYS A 103 -12.90 -15.98 0.04
CA LYS A 103 -12.03 -15.80 -1.15
C LYS A 103 -12.54 -14.69 -2.06
N ASP A 104 -13.83 -14.72 -2.38
CA ASP A 104 -14.45 -13.74 -3.26
C ASP A 104 -14.43 -12.34 -2.64
N ALA A 105 -14.69 -12.25 -1.33
CA ALA A 105 -14.61 -10.99 -0.61
C ALA A 105 -13.18 -10.45 -0.56
N LEU A 106 -12.17 -11.29 -0.27
CA LEU A 106 -10.77 -10.85 -0.21
C LEU A 106 -10.28 -10.33 -1.57
N LEU A 107 -10.62 -11.02 -2.66
CA LEU A 107 -10.31 -10.56 -4.02
C LEU A 107 -11.01 -9.25 -4.35
N LYS A 108 -12.31 -9.15 -4.06
CA LYS A 108 -13.08 -7.92 -4.31
C LYS A 108 -12.53 -6.73 -3.52
N LYS A 109 -12.16 -6.94 -2.25
CA LYS A 109 -11.56 -5.91 -1.40
C LYS A 109 -10.23 -5.43 -1.97
N PHE A 110 -9.37 -6.34 -2.44
CA PHE A 110 -8.12 -5.96 -3.11
C PHE A 110 -8.37 -5.13 -4.38
N HIS A 111 -9.35 -5.50 -5.21
CA HIS A 111 -9.74 -4.69 -6.36
C HIS A 111 -10.25 -3.30 -5.97
N THR A 112 -10.99 -3.18 -4.86
CA THR A 112 -11.37 -1.87 -4.34
C THR A 112 -10.12 -1.04 -3.99
N VAL A 113 -9.12 -1.63 -3.32
CA VAL A 113 -7.88 -0.92 -2.97
C VAL A 113 -7.13 -0.45 -4.20
N ASP A 114 -6.99 -1.30 -5.21
CA ASP A 114 -6.35 -0.95 -6.48
C ASP A 114 -7.07 0.22 -7.17
N MET A 115 -8.40 0.13 -7.29
CA MET A 115 -9.21 1.21 -7.86
C MET A 115 -9.10 2.52 -7.06
N ARG A 116 -9.07 2.45 -5.73
CA ARG A 116 -8.89 3.64 -4.88
C ARG A 116 -7.51 4.24 -5.07
N TYR A 117 -6.46 3.43 -5.20
CA TYR A 117 -5.12 3.95 -5.50
C TYR A 117 -5.08 4.64 -6.86
N LEU A 118 -5.66 4.05 -7.90
CA LEU A 118 -5.72 4.67 -9.23
C LEU A 118 -6.40 6.04 -9.22
N GLN A 119 -7.44 6.21 -8.39
CA GLN A 119 -8.08 7.52 -8.20
C GLN A 119 -7.13 8.57 -7.59
N THR A 120 -6.18 8.17 -6.75
CA THR A 120 -5.21 9.11 -6.13
C THR A 120 -4.15 9.63 -7.11
N VAL A 121 -3.95 8.96 -8.25
CA VAL A 121 -2.94 9.33 -9.26
C VAL A 121 -3.55 9.87 -10.56
N ASP A 122 -4.88 9.95 -10.66
CA ASP A 122 -5.60 10.33 -11.88
C ASP A 122 -5.27 11.76 -12.33
N ASP A 123 -5.21 12.70 -11.38
CA ASP A 123 -4.83 14.09 -11.66
C ASP A 123 -3.38 14.22 -12.11
N ASP A 124 -2.44 13.49 -11.46
CA ASP A 124 -1.03 13.46 -11.87
C ASP A 124 -0.87 12.87 -13.30
N LEU A 125 -1.67 11.86 -13.66
CA LEU A 125 -1.68 11.29 -15.01
C LEU A 125 -2.27 12.26 -16.05
N THR A 126 -3.35 12.95 -15.69
CA THR A 126 -4.01 13.95 -16.54
C THR A 126 -3.10 15.14 -16.78
N GLU A 127 -2.48 15.69 -15.73
CA GLU A 127 -1.49 16.77 -15.85
C GLU A 127 -0.34 16.34 -16.76
N ARG A 128 0.19 15.14 -16.53
CA ARG A 128 1.27 14.60 -17.36
C ARG A 128 0.86 14.54 -18.83
N LEU A 129 -0.36 14.12 -19.15
CA LEU A 129 -0.85 14.05 -20.52
C LEU A 129 -0.88 15.43 -21.19
N VAL A 130 -1.37 16.45 -20.50
CA VAL A 130 -1.41 17.84 -21.01
C VAL A 130 -0.02 18.38 -21.29
N LEU A 131 0.94 18.13 -20.39
CA LEU A 131 2.32 18.63 -20.54
C LEU A 131 3.08 17.97 -21.71
N MET A 132 2.61 16.83 -22.22
CA MET A 132 3.23 16.15 -23.36
C MET A 132 3.04 16.88 -24.70
N ASP A 133 2.22 17.93 -24.76
CA ASP A 133 2.12 18.80 -25.95
C ASP A 133 3.42 19.61 -26.20
N ASP A 134 4.20 19.91 -25.15
CA ASP A 134 5.56 20.43 -25.23
C ASP A 134 6.47 19.73 -24.20
N PRO A 135 7.01 18.54 -24.54
CA PRO A 135 7.78 17.74 -23.59
C PRO A 135 9.16 18.32 -23.31
N ILE A 136 9.69 19.18 -24.19
CA ILE A 136 11.01 19.80 -24.01
C ILE A 136 10.87 20.98 -23.03
N GLY A 137 9.87 21.85 -23.23
CA GLY A 137 9.61 22.95 -22.32
C GLY A 137 9.18 22.51 -20.91
N ASN A 138 8.54 21.33 -20.80
CA ASN A 138 8.00 20.82 -19.54
C ASN A 138 8.80 19.65 -18.93
N ALA A 139 10.04 19.40 -19.39
CA ALA A 139 10.82 18.22 -19.04
C ALA A 139 10.95 17.98 -17.51
N ASP A 140 11.21 19.03 -16.74
CA ASP A 140 11.37 18.93 -15.29
C ASP A 140 10.06 18.54 -14.59
N ARG A 141 8.94 19.16 -14.98
CA ARG A 141 7.62 18.86 -14.40
C ARG A 141 7.16 17.45 -14.76
N ILE A 142 7.36 17.04 -16.01
CA ILE A 142 7.10 15.66 -16.48
C ILE A 142 7.96 14.66 -15.69
N SER A 143 9.22 14.99 -15.40
CA SER A 143 10.11 14.13 -14.60
C SER A 143 9.60 13.94 -13.16
N VAL A 144 9.11 15.01 -12.53
CA VAL A 144 8.49 14.95 -11.20
C VAL A 144 7.23 14.06 -11.22
N LEU A 145 6.34 14.25 -12.20
CA LEU A 145 5.12 13.44 -12.33
C LEU A 145 5.45 11.97 -12.60
N ASN A 146 6.41 11.69 -13.51
CA ASN A 146 6.91 10.35 -13.76
C ASN A 146 7.44 9.69 -12.49
N ALA A 147 8.10 10.45 -11.61
CA ALA A 147 8.60 9.93 -10.34
C ALA A 147 7.50 9.59 -9.34
N LYS A 148 6.36 10.29 -9.38
CA LYS A 148 5.17 9.94 -8.59
C LYS A 148 4.46 8.71 -9.13
N VAL A 149 4.09 8.70 -10.41
CA VAL A 149 3.22 7.67 -11.00
C VAL A 149 3.89 6.30 -11.14
N ARG A 150 5.23 6.24 -11.17
CA ARG A 150 5.98 4.97 -11.26
C ARG A 150 6.08 4.22 -9.93
N LYS A 151 5.67 4.84 -8.83
CA LYS A 151 5.68 4.20 -7.51
C LYS A 151 4.66 3.07 -7.47
N GLY A 152 4.96 2.04 -6.70
CA GLY A 152 4.04 0.93 -6.50
C GLY A 152 4.44 0.08 -5.32
N THR A 153 3.66 -0.97 -5.06
CA THR A 153 3.93 -1.93 -4.00
C THR A 153 3.54 -3.35 -4.42
N THR A 154 4.27 -4.35 -3.93
CA THR A 154 3.83 -5.74 -3.95
C THR A 154 3.10 -6.06 -2.64
N VAL A 155 2.16 -7.00 -2.68
CA VAL A 155 1.28 -7.30 -1.53
C VAL A 155 1.30 -8.79 -1.24
N PHE A 156 1.52 -9.15 0.02
CA PHE A 156 1.31 -10.49 0.55
C PHE A 156 0.46 -10.39 1.80
N VAL A 157 -0.75 -10.93 1.76
CA VAL A 157 -1.68 -10.94 2.89
C VAL A 157 -2.11 -12.35 3.19
N VAL A 158 -1.99 -12.73 4.45
CA VAL A 158 -2.53 -13.97 5.02
C VAL A 158 -3.68 -13.60 5.94
N LEU A 159 -4.84 -14.21 5.70
CA LEU A 159 -6.00 -14.09 6.58
C LEU A 159 -6.28 -15.46 7.21
N ARG A 160 -6.43 -15.52 8.52
CA ARG A 160 -6.92 -16.69 9.24
C ARG A 160 -8.35 -16.43 9.69
N VAL A 161 -9.29 -17.20 9.15
CA VAL A 161 -10.71 -17.17 9.52
C VAL A 161 -11.09 -18.55 10.02
N ASP A 162 -11.39 -18.67 11.31
CA ASP A 162 -11.60 -19.94 12.01
C ASP A 162 -10.40 -20.90 11.82
N ARG A 163 -10.61 -22.03 11.12
CA ARG A 163 -9.60 -23.06 10.84
C ARG A 163 -8.99 -22.94 9.44
N HIS A 164 -9.38 -21.94 8.67
CA HIS A 164 -8.93 -21.76 7.29
C HIS A 164 -7.91 -20.61 7.20
N ILE A 165 -6.91 -20.82 6.34
CA ILE A 165 -5.90 -19.82 5.99
C ILE A 165 -6.12 -19.45 4.52
N TYR A 166 -6.21 -18.15 4.27
CA TYR A 166 -6.37 -17.55 2.94
C TYR A 166 -5.12 -16.74 2.64
N VAL A 167 -4.67 -16.79 1.39
CA VAL A 167 -3.47 -16.07 0.94
C VAL A 167 -3.84 -15.25 -0.28
N LEU A 168 -3.56 -13.96 -0.20
CA LEU A 168 -3.60 -13.00 -1.30
C LEU A 168 -2.16 -12.58 -1.59
N ASN A 169 -1.69 -12.83 -2.82
CA ASN A 169 -0.36 -12.41 -3.26
C ASN A 169 -0.47 -11.65 -4.58
N CYS A 170 0.15 -10.48 -4.65
CA CYS A 170 0.29 -9.67 -5.86
C CYS A 170 1.75 -9.21 -5.97
N GLY A 171 2.47 -9.78 -6.94
CA GLY A 171 3.91 -9.55 -7.13
C GLY A 171 4.79 -10.63 -6.50
N THR A 172 6.03 -10.28 -6.21
CA THR A 172 7.09 -11.20 -5.77
C THR A 172 7.45 -10.99 -4.29
N SER A 173 6.45 -10.80 -3.42
CA SER A 173 6.67 -10.62 -1.97
C SER A 173 7.17 -11.90 -1.25
N LEU A 174 7.93 -12.76 -1.93
CA LEU A 174 8.55 -14.00 -1.45
C LEU A 174 10.02 -14.05 -1.87
#